data_AF-A0A927U5N1-F1
#
_entry.id   AF-A0A927U5N1-F1
#
_cell.length_a   1.000
_cell.length_b   1.000
_cell.length_c   1.000
_cell.angle_alpha   90.00
_cell.angle_beta   90.00
_cell.angle_gamma   90.00
#
_symmetry.space_group_name_H-M   'P 1'
#
loop_
_entity.id
_entity.type
_entity.pdbx_description
1 polymer ?
#
loop_
_entity_poly.entity_id
_entity_poly.type
_entity_poly.pdbx_seq_one_letter_code
_entity_poly.pdbx_strand_id
1 'polypeptide(L)'
;MRNNKTFISTKYYSMLAGGTLSALLVTVVVMADTFVAGVVLGERGVAGVNLVMPLYSLSSFFALIFSIGVPILYSHHVGTFQKEEADRAFGTGLLMTIFIGAALFLLVFLFGDMYLRFYNAEPEVLDLARGYLKWMKFVIMLSPLDALISGMVFADGDEVISTSAELLSGVGNIVLSIFLCRLIGIEGLGLASFLSVIVTFSILFIHFTKKSNSLHLNLYYSPIIIKSIVKYSIVDSSTYLFIAIFTICCNRLVMHFYDSNMIFLASVIILVKELQILFDGIGEAISPILSIYLGEENYQGVHEIWHHAKWTERVESVIVTCLILIFAPYIIKVIGITDIQSAHIAVTEIRILSLSMIFTCRLYLDSSYYIIVDKIPLGVLICALRDVVVALPLAIIGNWIGGLYGMVIGIMLAQPLSYLISVMYVWMRYGKENYPLFIAGKEAAKKSLFYELELNPQNVITTRDNIGRALEEKGYTKDIINKVMLLIEETLMMILENNPEKLVLAECSILMDDSLKLIIKDDGIIFDLTDSDMKLCSLRSYIISNLAENISPRKMHFLALSYNRNVFEIK
;
A
#
# COMPACT_ATOMS: atom_id res chain seq x y z
N MET A 1 -2.41 -14.21 26.87
CA MET A 1 -3.35 -13.26 26.25
C MET A 1 -3.53 -12.09 27.20
N ARG A 2 -2.74 -11.02 27.04
CA ARG A 2 -2.90 -9.79 27.82
C ARG A 2 -3.55 -8.78 26.88
N ASN A 3 -4.87 -8.69 26.97
CA ASN A 3 -5.71 -7.91 26.06
C ASN A 3 -5.82 -6.45 26.55
N ASN A 4 -4.67 -5.81 26.83
CA ASN A 4 -4.65 -4.40 27.15
C ASN A 4 -4.47 -3.65 25.84
N LYS A 5 -5.41 -2.75 25.51
CA LYS A 5 -5.21 -1.79 24.42
C LYS A 5 -3.95 -0.99 24.73
N THR A 6 -3.01 -0.98 23.80
CA THR A 6 -1.78 -0.20 23.87
C THR A 6 -1.86 0.96 22.88
N PHE A 7 -0.96 1.94 23.01
CA PHE A 7 -0.91 3.08 22.10
C PHE A 7 -0.64 2.62 20.67
N ILE A 8 0.38 1.76 20.48
CA ILE A 8 0.74 1.19 19.17
C ILE A 8 -0.40 0.37 18.59
N SER A 9 -0.98 -0.56 19.37
CA SER A 9 -2.04 -1.43 18.86
C SER A 9 -3.28 -0.65 18.44
N THR A 10 -3.70 0.33 19.23
CA THR A 10 -4.83 1.20 18.90
C THR A 10 -4.57 1.98 17.62
N LYS A 11 -3.36 2.53 17.48
CA LYS A 11 -2.99 3.26 16.28
C LYS A 11 -2.91 2.37 15.04
N TYR A 12 -2.27 1.22 15.16
CA TYR A 12 -2.17 0.23 14.09
C TYR A 12 -3.56 -0.18 13.57
N TYR A 13 -4.50 -0.55 14.45
CA TYR A 13 -5.84 -0.96 14.01
C TYR A 13 -6.67 0.20 13.43
N SER A 14 -6.45 1.43 13.89
CA SER A 14 -7.06 2.61 13.27
C SER A 14 -6.57 2.81 11.83
N MET A 15 -5.27 2.63 11.58
CA MET A 15 -4.69 2.75 10.24
C MET A 15 -5.05 1.57 9.35
N LEU A 16 -5.13 0.37 9.91
CA LEU A 16 -5.59 -0.83 9.22
C LEU A 16 -6.99 -0.64 8.65
N ALA A 17 -7.92 -0.07 9.42
CA ALA A 17 -9.27 0.18 8.94
C ALA A 17 -9.29 1.09 7.68
N GLY A 18 -8.43 2.11 7.65
CA GLY A 18 -8.27 3.00 6.49
C GLY A 18 -7.63 2.27 5.30
N GLY A 19 -6.49 1.60 5.51
CA GLY A 19 -5.75 0.90 4.46
C GLY A 19 -6.54 -0.27 3.84
N THR A 20 -7.20 -1.10 4.65
CA THR A 20 -8.06 -2.18 4.14
C THR A 20 -9.26 -1.63 3.36
N LEU A 21 -9.87 -0.52 3.81
CA LEU A 21 -10.98 0.11 3.08
C LEU A 21 -10.51 0.67 1.73
N SER A 22 -9.35 1.32 1.71
CA SER A 22 -8.70 1.81 0.48
C SER A 22 -8.45 0.66 -0.50
N ALA A 23 -7.76 -0.40 -0.06
CA ALA A 23 -7.46 -1.56 -0.88
C ALA A 23 -8.72 -2.30 -1.38
N LEU A 24 -9.77 -2.37 -0.57
CA LEU A 24 -11.09 -2.90 -0.98
C LEU A 24 -11.72 -2.06 -2.10
N LEU A 25 -11.72 -0.73 -1.96
CA LEU A 25 -12.28 0.16 -2.98
C LEU A 25 -11.53 0.04 -4.31
N VAL A 26 -10.18 0.02 -4.26
CA VAL A 26 -9.34 -0.21 -5.44
C VAL A 26 -9.67 -1.55 -6.09
N THR A 27 -9.76 -2.61 -5.30
CA THR A 27 -10.08 -3.97 -5.79
C THR A 27 -11.45 -4.00 -6.48
N VAL A 28 -12.48 -3.40 -5.87
CA VAL A 28 -13.84 -3.35 -6.46
C VAL A 28 -13.86 -2.57 -7.77
N VAL A 29 -13.15 -1.45 -7.85
CA VAL A 29 -13.09 -0.62 -9.06
C VAL A 29 -12.35 -1.36 -10.18
N VAL A 30 -11.23 -2.02 -9.89
CA VAL A 30 -10.48 -2.81 -10.88
C VAL A 30 -11.33 -3.95 -11.43
N MET A 31 -12.10 -4.63 -10.58
CA MET A 31 -12.94 -5.77 -10.98
C MET A 31 -14.28 -5.36 -11.59
N ALA A 32 -14.63 -4.08 -11.60
CA ALA A 32 -15.94 -3.59 -12.00
C ALA A 32 -16.31 -4.03 -13.43
N ASP A 33 -15.45 -3.78 -14.40
CA ASP A 33 -15.71 -4.12 -15.81
C ASP A 33 -15.83 -5.64 -16.00
N THR A 34 -15.01 -6.43 -15.29
CA THR A 34 -15.09 -7.89 -15.29
C THR A 34 -16.44 -8.38 -14.75
N PHE A 35 -16.91 -7.85 -13.63
CA PHE A 35 -18.22 -8.22 -13.08
C PHE A 35 -19.38 -7.79 -13.96
N VAL A 36 -19.34 -6.58 -14.52
CA VAL A 36 -20.39 -6.11 -15.43
C VAL A 36 -20.39 -6.94 -16.71
N ALA A 37 -19.23 -7.26 -17.28
CA ALA A 37 -19.12 -8.17 -18.42
C ALA A 37 -19.73 -9.54 -18.12
N GLY A 38 -19.44 -10.11 -16.94
CA GLY A 38 -20.00 -11.40 -16.52
C GLY A 38 -21.52 -11.38 -16.42
N VAL A 39 -22.09 -10.33 -15.81
CA VAL A 39 -23.53 -10.21 -15.62
C VAL A 39 -24.28 -9.91 -16.93
N VAL A 40 -23.72 -9.09 -17.81
CA VAL A 40 -24.41 -8.59 -19.02
C VAL A 40 -24.12 -9.44 -20.26
N LEU A 41 -22.89 -9.93 -20.40
CA LEU A 41 -22.38 -10.58 -21.61
C LEU A 41 -21.98 -12.05 -21.37
N GLY A 42 -21.98 -12.51 -20.11
CA GLY A 42 -21.60 -13.87 -19.75
C GLY A 42 -20.10 -14.14 -19.83
N GLU A 43 -19.75 -15.42 -19.76
CA GLU A 43 -18.38 -15.94 -19.74
C GLU A 43 -17.47 -15.37 -20.85
N ARG A 44 -17.97 -15.29 -22.09
CA ARG A 44 -17.19 -14.78 -23.23
C ARG A 44 -16.87 -13.30 -23.12
N GLY A 45 -17.77 -12.51 -22.52
CA GLY A 45 -17.52 -11.11 -22.23
C GLY A 45 -16.37 -10.92 -21.25
N VAL A 46 -16.35 -11.72 -20.18
CA VAL A 46 -15.26 -11.73 -19.19
C VAL A 46 -13.94 -12.13 -19.83
N ALA A 47 -13.93 -13.17 -20.65
CA ALA A 47 -12.74 -13.57 -21.39
C ALA A 47 -12.22 -12.42 -22.28
N GLY A 48 -13.11 -11.69 -22.97
CA GLY A 48 -12.75 -10.53 -23.79
C GLY A 48 -12.08 -9.40 -22.99
N VAL A 49 -12.61 -9.07 -21.80
CA VAL A 49 -12.00 -8.09 -20.89
C VAL A 49 -10.62 -8.55 -20.42
N ASN A 50 -10.50 -9.82 -20.03
CA ASN A 50 -9.27 -10.41 -19.50
C ASN A 50 -8.12 -10.47 -20.50
N LEU A 51 -8.40 -10.53 -21.81
CA LEU A 51 -7.37 -10.43 -22.85
C LEU A 51 -6.77 -9.01 -22.96
N VAL A 52 -7.48 -7.97 -22.50
CA VAL A 52 -7.02 -6.58 -22.55
C VAL A 52 -6.35 -6.14 -21.24
N MET A 53 -6.75 -6.73 -20.10
CA MET A 53 -6.26 -6.35 -18.77
C MET A 53 -4.74 -6.25 -18.63
N PRO A 54 -3.89 -7.10 -19.25
CA PRO A 54 -2.45 -6.92 -19.14
C PRO A 54 -1.92 -5.60 -19.70
N LEU A 55 -2.56 -5.06 -20.74
CA LEU A 55 -2.20 -3.75 -21.29
C LEU A 55 -2.53 -2.64 -20.30
N TYR A 56 -3.65 -2.77 -19.58
CA TYR A 56 -4.00 -1.87 -18.49
C TYR A 56 -3.03 -1.98 -17.32
N SER A 57 -2.69 -3.19 -16.86
CA SER A 57 -1.70 -3.40 -15.80
C SER A 57 -0.32 -2.82 -16.16
N LEU A 58 0.10 -2.95 -17.43
CA LEU A 58 1.34 -2.30 -17.91
C LEU A 58 1.24 -0.77 -17.87
N SER A 59 0.07 -0.21 -18.18
CA SER A 59 -0.17 1.23 -18.01
C SER A 59 -0.09 1.65 -16.54
N SER A 60 -0.72 0.87 -15.64
CA SER A 60 -0.72 1.11 -14.19
C SER A 60 0.69 1.01 -13.59
N PHE A 61 1.55 0.14 -14.12
CA PHE A 61 2.98 0.10 -13.75
C PHE A 61 3.63 1.47 -13.94
N PHE A 62 3.48 2.08 -15.13
CA PHE A 62 4.03 3.41 -15.36
C PHE A 62 3.31 4.49 -14.57
N ALA A 63 1.98 4.39 -14.44
CA ALA A 63 1.18 5.34 -13.66
C ALA A 63 1.70 5.45 -12.21
N LEU A 64 1.93 4.32 -11.54
CA LEU A 64 2.43 4.28 -10.16
C LEU A 64 3.85 4.80 -10.01
N ILE A 65 4.73 4.59 -11.00
CA ILE A 65 6.08 5.17 -10.96
C ILE A 65 6.01 6.68 -10.78
N PHE A 66 5.14 7.36 -11.53
CA PHE A 66 5.06 8.82 -11.51
C PHE A 66 4.11 9.34 -10.43
N SER A 67 2.99 8.66 -10.15
CA SER A 67 2.02 9.12 -9.15
C SER A 67 2.52 9.03 -7.71
N ILE A 68 3.46 8.14 -7.42
CA ILE A 68 4.10 8.04 -6.10
C ILE A 68 5.43 8.80 -6.10
N GLY A 69 6.26 8.59 -7.14
CA GLY A 69 7.66 9.03 -7.11
C GLY A 69 7.83 10.53 -7.31
N VAL A 70 6.96 11.17 -8.11
CA VAL A 70 7.01 12.62 -8.34
C VAL A 70 6.54 13.36 -7.09
N PRO A 71 5.38 13.06 -6.46
CA PRO A 71 4.99 13.70 -5.20
C PRO A 71 6.01 13.59 -4.07
N ILE A 72 6.62 12.40 -3.88
CA ILE A 72 7.65 12.22 -2.84
C ILE A 72 8.84 13.15 -3.07
N LEU A 73 9.35 13.19 -4.31
CA LEU A 73 10.49 14.03 -4.67
C LEU A 73 10.13 15.53 -4.61
N TYR A 74 8.93 15.89 -5.06
CA TYR A 74 8.41 17.25 -4.99
C TYR A 74 8.32 17.74 -3.54
N SER A 75 7.65 16.99 -2.67
CA SER A 75 7.48 17.32 -1.24
C SER A 75 8.82 17.39 -0.51
N HIS A 76 9.79 16.55 -0.88
CA HIS A 76 11.15 16.64 -0.36
C HIS A 76 11.83 17.97 -0.73
N HIS A 77 11.77 18.37 -2.01
CA HIS A 77 12.36 19.64 -2.45
C HIS A 77 11.62 20.86 -1.88
N VAL A 78 10.29 20.82 -1.76
CA VAL A 78 9.52 21.86 -1.06
C VAL A 78 9.94 21.96 0.41
N GLY A 79 10.02 20.82 1.12
CA GLY A 79 10.44 20.78 2.52
C GLY A 79 11.88 21.24 2.78
N THR A 80 12.73 21.19 1.76
CA THR A 80 14.12 21.70 1.79
C THR A 80 14.25 23.12 1.20
N PHE A 81 13.14 23.81 0.98
CA PHE A 81 13.05 25.17 0.43
C PHE A 81 13.65 25.32 -0.99
N GLN A 82 13.70 24.24 -1.77
CA GLN A 82 14.20 24.20 -3.15
C GLN A 82 13.05 24.16 -4.16
N LYS A 83 12.23 25.22 -4.18
CA LYS A 83 10.99 25.24 -4.98
C LYS A 83 11.23 24.99 -6.48
N GLU A 84 12.30 25.54 -7.05
CA GLU A 84 12.63 25.33 -8.46
C GLU A 84 12.91 23.85 -8.80
N GLU A 85 13.61 23.13 -7.92
CA GLU A 85 13.85 21.68 -8.11
C GLU A 85 12.57 20.87 -7.93
N ALA A 86 11.68 21.29 -7.03
CA ALA A 86 10.34 20.69 -6.91
C ALA A 86 9.56 20.84 -8.23
N ASP A 87 9.51 22.05 -8.79
CA ASP A 87 8.79 22.31 -10.04
C ASP A 87 9.44 21.58 -11.23
N ARG A 88 10.77 21.43 -11.25
CA ARG A 88 11.48 20.60 -12.23
C ARG A 88 11.12 19.12 -12.09
N ALA A 89 10.96 18.60 -10.87
CA ALA A 89 10.51 17.22 -10.64
C ALA A 89 9.09 17.01 -11.18
N PHE A 90 8.16 17.93 -10.87
CA PHE A 90 6.80 17.90 -11.40
C PHE A 90 6.77 17.95 -12.93
N GLY A 91 7.48 18.91 -13.54
CA GLY A 91 7.53 19.03 -15.00
C GLY A 91 8.23 17.86 -15.69
N THR A 92 9.25 17.25 -15.07
CA THR A 92 9.86 16.00 -15.55
C THR A 92 8.84 14.87 -15.54
N GLY A 93 8.10 14.72 -14.43
CA GLY A 93 7.01 13.76 -14.32
C GLY A 93 5.96 13.94 -15.42
N LEU A 94 5.50 15.18 -15.63
CA LEU A 94 4.47 15.51 -16.61
C LEU A 94 4.89 15.20 -18.05
N LEU A 95 6.12 15.57 -18.43
CA LEU A 95 6.66 15.24 -19.75
C LEU A 95 6.75 13.72 -19.95
N MET A 96 7.19 12.99 -18.93
CA MET A 96 7.36 11.55 -19.02
C MET A 96 6.03 10.81 -19.09
N THR A 97 5.01 11.21 -18.32
CA THR A 97 3.68 10.57 -18.38
C THR A 97 2.98 10.82 -19.71
N ILE A 98 3.10 12.02 -20.28
CA ILE A 98 2.59 12.33 -21.62
C ILE A 98 3.32 11.47 -22.67
N PHE A 99 4.66 11.42 -22.61
CA PHE A 99 5.45 10.65 -23.56
C PHE A 99 5.14 9.14 -23.48
N ILE A 100 5.13 8.57 -22.28
CA ILE A 100 4.85 7.15 -22.04
C ILE A 100 3.40 6.83 -22.44
N GLY A 101 2.43 7.66 -22.04
CA GLY A 101 1.04 7.49 -22.42
C GLY A 101 0.85 7.49 -23.94
N ALA A 102 1.46 8.46 -24.64
CA ALA A 102 1.43 8.51 -26.10
C ALA A 102 2.13 7.29 -26.75
N ALA A 103 3.25 6.83 -26.19
CA ALA A 103 3.95 5.65 -26.66
C ALA A 103 3.12 4.37 -26.47
N LEU A 104 2.50 4.17 -25.30
CA LEU A 104 1.61 3.05 -25.02
C LEU A 104 0.39 3.08 -25.95
N PHE A 105 -0.23 4.25 -26.15
CA PHE A 105 -1.32 4.41 -27.11
C PHE A 105 -0.89 4.01 -28.51
N LEU A 106 0.25 4.50 -28.99
CA LEU A 106 0.74 4.20 -30.32
C LEU A 106 1.03 2.70 -30.49
N LEU A 107 1.60 2.06 -29.48
CA LEU A 107 1.83 0.61 -29.47
C LEU A 107 0.51 -0.16 -29.55
N VAL A 108 -0.49 0.19 -28.73
CA VAL A 108 -1.80 -0.46 -28.76
C VAL A 108 -2.56 -0.16 -30.05
N PHE A 109 -2.42 1.05 -30.60
CA PHE A 109 -3.08 1.44 -31.84
C PHE A 109 -2.53 0.67 -33.05
N LEU A 110 -1.20 0.52 -33.15
CA LEU A 110 -0.54 -0.14 -34.27
C LEU A 110 -0.55 -1.68 -34.13
N PHE A 111 -0.33 -2.19 -32.91
CA PHE A 111 -0.11 -3.61 -32.66
C PHE A 111 -1.21 -4.28 -31.84
N GLY A 112 -2.27 -3.57 -31.45
CA GLY A 112 -3.34 -4.11 -30.58
C GLY A 112 -4.04 -5.32 -31.18
N ASP A 113 -4.36 -5.32 -32.47
CA ASP A 113 -4.97 -6.49 -33.11
C ASP A 113 -3.99 -7.67 -33.22
N MET A 114 -2.70 -7.39 -33.49
CA MET A 114 -1.66 -8.42 -33.49
C MET A 114 -1.48 -9.03 -32.09
N TYR A 115 -1.52 -8.19 -31.05
CA TYR A 115 -1.49 -8.60 -29.65
C TYR A 115 -2.69 -9.48 -29.29
N LEU A 116 -3.91 -9.13 -29.70
CA LEU A 116 -5.08 -9.97 -29.43
C LEU A 116 -4.99 -11.31 -30.15
N ARG A 117 -4.55 -11.32 -31.42
CA ARG A 117 -4.36 -12.56 -32.19
C ARG A 117 -3.27 -13.48 -31.64
N PHE A 118 -2.28 -12.94 -30.91
CA PHE A 118 -1.24 -13.74 -30.26
C PHE A 118 -1.81 -14.81 -29.31
N TYR A 119 -2.94 -14.53 -28.67
CA TYR A 119 -3.60 -15.49 -27.78
C TYR A 119 -4.25 -16.66 -28.52
N ASN A 120 -4.56 -16.50 -29.82
CA ASN A 120 -5.24 -17.49 -30.65
C ASN A 120 -6.60 -17.93 -30.06
N ALA A 121 -7.34 -16.98 -29.49
CA ALA A 121 -8.68 -17.19 -28.93
C ALA A 121 -9.76 -17.36 -30.01
N GLU A 122 -10.94 -17.82 -29.60
CA GLU A 122 -12.11 -17.91 -30.46
C GLU A 122 -12.42 -16.56 -31.14
N PRO A 123 -12.87 -16.56 -32.41
CA PRO A 123 -13.18 -15.32 -33.13
C PRO A 123 -14.12 -14.38 -32.36
N GLU A 124 -15.16 -14.92 -31.73
CA GLU A 124 -16.13 -14.15 -30.95
C GLU A 124 -15.48 -13.47 -29.73
N VAL A 125 -14.58 -14.15 -29.03
CA VAL A 125 -13.85 -13.58 -27.88
C VAL A 125 -12.87 -12.51 -28.36
N LEU A 126 -12.20 -12.73 -29.50
CA LEU A 126 -11.32 -11.72 -30.10
C LEU A 126 -12.09 -10.47 -30.53
N ASP A 127 -13.30 -10.62 -31.08
CA ASP A 127 -14.15 -9.50 -31.45
C ASP A 127 -14.63 -8.71 -30.23
N LEU A 128 -14.98 -9.41 -29.14
CA LEU A 128 -15.29 -8.78 -27.87
C LEU A 128 -14.08 -8.00 -27.32
N ALA A 129 -12.90 -8.63 -27.29
CA ALA A 129 -11.67 -7.98 -26.84
C ALA A 129 -11.31 -6.75 -27.70
N ARG A 130 -11.50 -6.79 -29.03
CA ARG A 130 -11.34 -5.63 -29.92
C ARG A 130 -12.31 -4.51 -29.57
N GLY A 131 -13.57 -4.84 -29.33
CA GLY A 131 -14.60 -3.88 -28.92
C GLY A 131 -14.23 -3.15 -27.63
N TYR A 132 -13.76 -3.89 -26.63
CA TYR A 132 -13.28 -3.31 -25.37
C TYR A 132 -12.01 -2.47 -25.57
N LEU A 133 -11.03 -2.99 -26.32
CA LEU A 133 -9.74 -2.31 -26.58
C LEU A 133 -9.90 -0.98 -27.33
N LYS A 134 -10.96 -0.84 -28.13
CA LYS A 134 -11.28 0.37 -28.92
C LYS A 134 -11.22 1.65 -28.10
N TRP A 135 -11.78 1.63 -26.90
CA TRP A 135 -11.79 2.77 -25.97
C TRP A 135 -10.69 2.65 -24.92
N MET A 136 -10.37 1.43 -24.46
CA MET A 136 -9.33 1.21 -23.45
C MET A 136 -7.95 1.70 -23.87
N LYS A 137 -7.62 1.75 -25.17
CA LYS A 137 -6.36 2.35 -25.63
C LYS A 137 -6.22 3.83 -25.19
N PHE A 138 -7.31 4.59 -25.11
CA PHE A 138 -7.29 5.97 -24.63
C PHE A 138 -7.17 6.03 -23.10
N VAL A 139 -7.77 5.07 -22.38
CA VAL A 139 -7.55 4.91 -20.93
C VAL A 139 -6.08 4.63 -20.65
N ILE A 140 -5.46 3.70 -21.38
CA ILE A 140 -4.03 3.38 -21.31
C ILE A 140 -3.17 4.61 -21.64
N MET A 141 -3.59 5.44 -22.58
CA MET A 141 -2.88 6.69 -22.90
C MET A 141 -2.90 7.68 -21.73
N LEU A 142 -4.05 7.81 -21.08
CA LEU A 142 -4.32 8.87 -20.13
C LEU A 142 -4.00 8.49 -18.68
N SER A 143 -4.03 7.19 -18.33
CA SER A 143 -3.92 6.75 -16.94
C SER A 143 -2.62 7.14 -16.26
N PRO A 144 -1.43 7.18 -16.91
CA PRO A 144 -0.21 7.64 -16.25
C PRO A 144 -0.26 9.14 -15.92
N LEU A 145 -0.88 9.93 -16.78
CA LEU A 145 -1.06 11.36 -16.58
C LEU A 145 -2.11 11.62 -15.48
N ASP A 146 -3.24 10.92 -15.53
CA ASP A 146 -4.31 11.00 -14.55
C ASP A 146 -3.80 10.72 -13.13
N ALA A 147 -3.09 9.59 -12.96
CA ALA A 147 -2.52 9.20 -11.68
C ALA A 147 -1.48 10.21 -11.17
N LEU A 148 -0.63 10.76 -12.05
CA LEU A 148 0.33 11.80 -11.67
C LEU A 148 -0.38 13.07 -11.18
N ILE A 149 -1.39 13.55 -11.92
CA ILE A 149 -2.10 14.78 -11.52
C ILE A 149 -2.83 14.54 -10.18
N SER A 150 -3.50 13.40 -10.00
CA SER A 150 -4.14 13.05 -8.73
C SER A 150 -3.14 13.11 -7.57
N GLY A 151 -2.01 12.38 -7.69
CA GLY A 151 -0.97 12.36 -6.65
C GLY A 151 -0.36 13.73 -6.36
N MET A 152 -0.21 14.59 -7.37
CA MET A 152 0.31 15.95 -7.19
C MET A 152 -0.71 16.89 -6.54
N VAL A 153 -2.00 16.80 -6.90
CA VAL A 153 -3.08 17.58 -6.25
C VAL A 153 -3.19 17.18 -4.77
N PHE A 154 -3.07 15.89 -4.48
CA PHE A 154 -3.01 15.38 -3.11
C PHE A 154 -1.81 15.98 -2.36
N ALA A 155 -0.60 15.89 -2.93
CA ALA A 155 0.62 16.39 -2.29
C ALA A 155 0.70 17.92 -2.17
N ASP A 156 -0.01 18.67 -3.02
CA ASP A 156 -0.15 20.13 -2.92
C ASP A 156 -1.13 20.55 -1.81
N GLY A 157 -1.78 19.59 -1.14
CA GLY A 157 -2.64 19.81 0.03
C GLY A 157 -4.14 19.82 -0.25
N ASP A 158 -4.56 19.57 -1.49
CA ASP A 158 -5.98 19.53 -1.90
C ASP A 158 -6.54 18.09 -1.88
N GLU A 159 -6.29 17.38 -0.78
CA GLU A 159 -6.65 15.96 -0.59
C GLU A 159 -8.14 15.69 -0.87
N VAL A 160 -9.04 16.60 -0.47
CA VAL A 160 -10.48 16.46 -0.70
C VAL A 160 -10.82 16.42 -2.20
N ILE A 161 -10.15 17.24 -3.01
CA ILE A 161 -10.38 17.24 -4.46
C ILE A 161 -9.88 15.92 -5.05
N SER A 162 -8.64 15.52 -4.72
CA SER A 162 -8.03 14.29 -5.21
C SER A 162 -8.90 13.06 -4.89
N THR A 163 -9.24 12.88 -3.62
CA THR A 163 -10.03 11.73 -3.15
C THR A 163 -11.46 11.76 -3.70
N SER A 164 -12.08 12.95 -3.83
CA SER A 164 -13.41 13.06 -4.42
C SER A 164 -13.41 12.73 -5.92
N ALA A 165 -12.34 13.11 -6.65
CA ALA A 165 -12.20 12.81 -8.06
C ALA A 165 -12.15 11.30 -8.29
N GLU A 166 -11.31 10.59 -7.53
CA GLU A 166 -11.18 9.13 -7.61
C GLU A 166 -12.47 8.41 -7.20
N LEU A 167 -13.12 8.83 -6.11
CA LEU A 167 -14.36 8.21 -5.64
C LEU A 167 -15.51 8.41 -6.63
N LEU A 168 -15.72 9.65 -7.11
CA LEU A 168 -16.78 9.96 -8.07
C LEU A 168 -16.54 9.29 -9.42
N SER A 169 -15.29 9.23 -9.86
CA SER A 169 -14.89 8.52 -11.08
C SER A 169 -15.11 7.02 -10.96
N GLY A 170 -14.68 6.40 -9.85
CA GLY A 170 -14.86 4.96 -9.61
C GLY A 170 -16.33 4.53 -9.53
N VAL A 171 -17.15 5.26 -8.76
CA VAL A 171 -18.59 5.00 -8.68
C VAL A 171 -19.28 5.30 -10.01
N GLY A 172 -18.90 6.42 -10.65
CA GLY A 172 -19.37 6.80 -11.98
C GLY A 172 -19.06 5.72 -13.02
N ASN A 173 -17.87 5.12 -12.97
CA ASN A 173 -17.46 4.04 -13.86
C ASN A 173 -18.40 2.85 -13.75
N ILE A 174 -18.63 2.34 -12.54
CA ILE A 174 -19.52 1.17 -12.33
C ILE A 174 -20.92 1.44 -12.91
N VAL A 175 -21.49 2.63 -12.62
CA VAL A 175 -22.82 3.01 -13.11
C VAL A 175 -22.84 3.12 -14.63
N LEU A 176 -21.85 3.79 -15.22
CA LEU A 176 -21.72 3.96 -16.66
C LEU A 176 -21.46 2.61 -17.36
N SER A 177 -20.63 1.74 -16.80
CA SER A 177 -20.34 0.40 -17.33
C SER A 177 -21.61 -0.42 -17.40
N ILE A 178 -22.44 -0.46 -16.34
CA ILE A 178 -23.71 -1.19 -16.37
C ILE A 178 -24.65 -0.63 -17.46
N PHE A 179 -24.77 0.69 -17.54
CA PHE A 179 -25.69 1.34 -18.48
C PHE A 179 -25.22 1.17 -19.94
N LEU A 180 -23.98 1.55 -20.24
CA LEU A 180 -23.43 1.52 -21.59
C LEU A 180 -23.21 0.08 -22.09
N CYS A 181 -22.82 -0.86 -21.22
CA CYS A 181 -22.68 -2.26 -21.62
C CYS A 181 -24.00 -2.87 -22.08
N ARG A 182 -25.12 -2.51 -21.43
CA ARG A 182 -26.46 -2.95 -21.88
C ARG A 182 -26.90 -2.31 -23.20
N LEU A 183 -26.39 -1.13 -23.54
CA LEU A 183 -26.78 -0.40 -24.75
C LEU A 183 -25.96 -0.79 -25.98
N ILE A 184 -24.63 -0.87 -25.84
CA ILE A 184 -23.69 -1.04 -26.95
C ILE A 184 -22.74 -2.22 -26.76
N GLY A 185 -23.06 -3.12 -25.82
CA GLY A 185 -22.25 -4.31 -25.53
C GLY A 185 -20.90 -3.95 -24.91
N ILE A 186 -19.89 -4.79 -25.16
CA ILE A 186 -18.58 -4.68 -24.50
C ILE A 186 -17.83 -3.38 -24.79
N GLU A 187 -18.11 -2.71 -25.93
CA GLU A 187 -17.56 -1.37 -26.20
C GLU A 187 -17.97 -0.36 -25.13
N GLY A 188 -19.15 -0.54 -24.53
CA GLY A 188 -19.70 0.30 -23.48
C GLY A 188 -18.87 0.28 -22.20
N LEU A 189 -18.23 -0.85 -21.87
CA LEU A 189 -17.33 -0.96 -20.72
C LEU A 189 -16.08 -0.09 -20.92
N GLY A 190 -15.45 -0.22 -22.09
CA GLY A 190 -14.27 0.59 -22.42
C GLY A 190 -14.61 2.09 -22.49
N LEU A 191 -15.79 2.44 -23.02
CA LEU A 191 -16.27 3.81 -23.08
C LEU A 191 -16.55 4.38 -21.68
N ALA A 192 -17.15 3.59 -20.78
CA ALA A 192 -17.39 3.99 -19.39
C ALA A 192 -16.08 4.31 -18.67
N SER A 193 -15.08 3.44 -18.79
CA SER A 193 -13.74 3.66 -18.24
C SER A 193 -13.09 4.93 -18.82
N PHE A 194 -13.19 5.16 -20.13
CA PHE A 194 -12.70 6.39 -20.75
C PHE A 194 -13.40 7.65 -20.23
N LEU A 195 -14.73 7.65 -20.17
CA LEU A 195 -15.50 8.78 -19.65
C LEU A 195 -15.20 9.06 -18.18
N SER A 196 -14.95 8.02 -17.39
CA SER A 196 -14.60 8.15 -15.98
C SER A 196 -13.27 8.87 -15.81
N VAL A 197 -12.25 8.54 -16.62
CA VAL A 197 -10.98 9.29 -16.65
C VAL A 197 -11.19 10.76 -17.01
N ILE A 198 -12.08 11.06 -17.97
CA ILE A 198 -12.43 12.46 -18.32
C ILE A 198 -13.09 13.19 -17.14
N VAL A 199 -13.95 12.51 -16.39
CA VAL A 199 -14.56 13.05 -15.16
C VAL A 199 -13.48 13.32 -14.11
N THR A 200 -12.53 12.39 -13.90
CA THR A 200 -11.40 12.59 -12.99
C THR A 200 -10.63 13.86 -13.34
N PHE A 201 -10.17 14.00 -14.60
CA PHE A 201 -9.46 15.21 -15.03
C PHE A 201 -10.27 16.48 -14.83
N SER A 202 -11.59 16.44 -15.11
CA SER A 202 -12.47 17.60 -14.96
C SER A 202 -12.54 18.07 -13.51
N ILE A 203 -12.58 17.14 -12.55
CA ILE A 203 -12.59 17.43 -11.12
C ILE A 203 -11.21 17.92 -10.66
N LEU A 204 -10.13 17.24 -11.06
CA LEU A 204 -8.76 17.63 -10.72
C LEU A 204 -8.40 19.03 -11.26
N PHE A 205 -8.96 19.42 -12.42
CA PHE A 205 -8.75 20.75 -12.99
C PHE A 205 -9.22 21.89 -12.07
N ILE A 206 -10.19 21.63 -11.19
CA ILE A 206 -10.68 22.61 -10.20
C ILE A 206 -9.52 23.09 -9.30
N HIS A 207 -8.59 22.22 -8.93
CA HIS A 207 -7.41 22.58 -8.12
C HIS A 207 -6.60 23.70 -8.79
N PHE A 208 -6.32 23.56 -10.10
CA PHE A 208 -5.51 24.53 -10.84
C PHE A 208 -6.16 25.92 -10.97
N THR A 209 -7.47 26.05 -10.68
CA THR A 209 -8.17 27.34 -10.66
C THR A 209 -8.09 28.05 -9.29
N LYS A 210 -7.67 27.35 -8.23
CA LYS A 210 -7.57 27.92 -6.89
C LYS A 210 -6.31 28.74 -6.72
N LYS A 211 -6.41 29.77 -5.87
CA LYS A 211 -5.25 30.60 -5.46
C LYS A 211 -4.25 29.86 -4.55
N SER A 212 -4.67 28.74 -3.94
CA SER A 212 -3.84 27.89 -3.09
C SER A 212 -2.93 26.95 -3.88
N ASN A 213 -3.13 26.81 -5.20
CA ASN A 213 -2.31 25.98 -6.06
C ASN A 213 -0.86 26.48 -6.04
N SER A 214 0.06 25.61 -5.61
CA SER A 214 1.50 25.88 -5.60
C SER A 214 2.23 25.17 -6.73
N LEU A 215 1.57 24.30 -7.50
CA LEU A 215 2.14 23.58 -8.64
C LEU A 215 2.45 24.55 -9.80
N HIS A 216 3.73 24.72 -10.10
CA HIS A 216 4.18 25.51 -11.25
C HIS A 216 4.70 24.59 -12.35
N LEU A 217 4.23 24.83 -13.58
CA LEU A 217 4.65 24.06 -14.75
C LEU A 217 6.06 24.51 -15.18
N ASN A 218 7.07 23.73 -14.78
CA ASN A 218 8.44 23.88 -15.26
C ASN A 218 8.87 22.63 -16.04
N LEU A 219 8.53 22.59 -17.33
CA LEU A 219 8.85 21.47 -18.22
C LEU A 219 10.37 21.30 -18.32
N TYR A 220 10.88 20.27 -17.65
CA TYR A 220 12.30 19.98 -17.55
C TYR A 220 12.52 18.49 -17.77
N TYR A 221 13.59 18.11 -18.46
CA TYR A 221 13.95 16.71 -18.64
C TYR A 221 15.30 16.45 -17.99
N SER A 222 15.33 15.54 -17.01
CA SER A 222 16.57 15.09 -16.38
C SER A 222 16.54 13.59 -16.08
N PRO A 223 17.46 12.81 -16.67
CA PRO A 223 17.62 11.39 -16.35
C PRO A 223 17.91 11.13 -14.87
N ILE A 224 18.54 12.09 -14.19
CA ILE A 224 18.85 11.98 -12.75
C ILE A 224 17.57 12.07 -11.94
N ILE A 225 16.69 13.02 -12.25
CA ILE A 225 15.38 13.16 -11.60
C ILE A 225 14.52 11.91 -11.86
N ILE A 226 14.49 11.41 -13.10
CA ILE A 226 13.75 10.19 -13.46
C ILE A 226 14.26 8.98 -12.64
N LYS A 227 15.57 8.83 -12.49
CA LYS A 227 16.15 7.76 -11.68
C LYS A 227 15.70 7.85 -10.22
N SER A 228 15.62 9.06 -9.66
CA SER A 228 15.11 9.28 -8.29
C SER A 228 13.62 8.94 -8.19
N ILE A 229 12.79 9.42 -9.11
CA ILE A 229 11.35 9.09 -9.19
C ILE A 229 11.15 7.57 -9.19
N VAL A 230 11.85 6.87 -10.10
CA VAL A 230 11.76 5.41 -10.21
C VAL A 230 12.21 4.73 -8.91
N LYS A 231 13.29 5.19 -8.27
CA LYS A 231 13.77 4.62 -7.00
C LYS A 231 12.66 4.61 -5.93
N TYR A 232 11.88 5.69 -5.81
CA TYR A 232 10.87 5.81 -4.75
C TYR A 232 9.64 4.91 -4.95
N SER A 233 9.40 4.41 -6.17
CA SER A 233 8.12 3.77 -6.52
C SER A 233 8.26 2.44 -7.26
N ILE A 234 9.49 1.98 -7.49
CA ILE A 234 9.74 0.78 -8.31
C ILE A 234 9.11 -0.48 -7.70
N VAL A 235 9.02 -0.58 -6.38
CA VAL A 235 8.48 -1.79 -5.74
C VAL A 235 6.98 -1.89 -5.94
N ASP A 236 6.22 -0.84 -5.59
CA ASP A 236 4.75 -0.81 -5.73
C ASP A 236 4.35 -0.96 -7.21
N SER A 237 5.03 -0.23 -8.09
CA SER A 237 4.80 -0.36 -9.53
C SER A 237 5.12 -1.78 -10.03
N SER A 238 6.23 -2.40 -9.59
CA SER A 238 6.64 -3.72 -10.08
C SER A 238 5.58 -4.81 -9.89
N THR A 239 4.71 -4.69 -8.88
CA THR A 239 3.55 -5.57 -8.71
C THR A 239 2.69 -5.60 -9.97
N TYR A 240 2.35 -4.45 -10.54
CA TYR A 240 1.52 -4.37 -11.75
C TYR A 240 2.25 -4.87 -13.01
N LEU A 241 3.58 -4.67 -13.08
CA LEU A 241 4.38 -5.24 -14.17
C LEU A 241 4.36 -6.77 -14.13
N PHE A 242 4.56 -7.36 -12.95
CA PHE A 242 4.57 -8.81 -12.80
C PHE A 242 3.17 -9.42 -12.94
N ILE A 243 2.12 -8.73 -12.49
CA ILE A 243 0.72 -9.11 -12.79
C ILE A 243 0.49 -9.11 -14.31
N ALA A 244 0.92 -8.06 -15.04
CA ALA A 244 0.77 -7.99 -16.49
C ALA A 244 1.45 -9.19 -17.18
N ILE A 245 2.71 -9.47 -16.82
CA ILE A 245 3.49 -10.58 -17.38
C ILE A 245 2.82 -11.93 -17.06
N PHE A 246 2.44 -12.14 -15.80
CA PHE A 246 1.76 -13.36 -15.37
C PHE A 246 0.48 -13.58 -16.16
N THR A 247 -0.35 -12.56 -16.30
CA THR A 247 -1.63 -12.66 -17.02
C THR A 247 -1.43 -12.93 -18.51
N ILE A 248 -0.45 -12.29 -19.17
CA ILE A 248 -0.12 -12.59 -20.57
C ILE A 248 0.27 -14.07 -20.73
N CYS A 249 1.17 -14.55 -19.87
CA CYS A 249 1.62 -15.93 -19.92
C CYS A 249 0.49 -16.91 -19.58
N CYS A 250 -0.31 -16.62 -18.56
CA CYS A 250 -1.42 -17.47 -18.12
C CYS A 250 -2.50 -17.59 -19.21
N ASN A 251 -2.94 -16.46 -19.79
CA ASN A 251 -3.87 -16.45 -20.92
C ASN A 251 -3.32 -17.31 -22.08
N ARG A 252 -2.02 -17.15 -22.41
CA ARG A 252 -1.40 -17.92 -23.49
C ARG A 252 -1.29 -19.41 -23.18
N LEU A 253 -0.97 -19.78 -21.94
CA LEU A 253 -0.85 -21.16 -21.49
C LEU A 253 -2.20 -21.87 -21.56
N VAL A 254 -3.26 -21.25 -21.04
CA VAL A 254 -4.62 -21.81 -21.09
C VAL A 254 -5.06 -22.03 -22.53
N MET A 255 -4.86 -21.03 -23.40
CA MET A 255 -5.19 -21.13 -24.82
C MET A 255 -4.33 -22.14 -25.61
N HIS A 256 -3.17 -22.53 -25.09
CA HIS A 256 -2.30 -23.51 -25.73
C HIS A 256 -2.64 -24.94 -25.33
N PHE A 257 -2.97 -25.17 -24.06
CA PHE A 257 -3.20 -26.51 -23.52
C PHE A 257 -4.66 -26.95 -23.55
N TYR A 258 -5.61 -26.02 -23.57
CA TYR A 258 -7.04 -26.32 -23.52
C TYR A 258 -7.78 -25.74 -24.71
N ASP A 259 -8.89 -26.39 -25.05
CA ASP A 259 -9.78 -25.92 -26.09
C ASP A 259 -10.45 -24.61 -25.68
N SER A 260 -10.95 -23.90 -26.68
CA SER A 260 -11.58 -22.59 -26.50
C SER A 260 -12.83 -22.59 -25.62
N ASN A 261 -13.49 -23.74 -25.46
CA ASN A 261 -14.58 -23.96 -24.51
C ASN A 261 -14.15 -23.86 -23.02
N MET A 262 -12.85 -23.82 -22.74
CA MET A 262 -12.30 -23.72 -21.37
C MET A 262 -11.64 -22.36 -21.10
N ILE A 263 -12.00 -21.32 -21.87
CA ILE A 263 -11.43 -19.98 -21.71
C ILE A 263 -11.73 -19.35 -20.34
N PHE A 264 -12.78 -19.81 -19.66
CA PHE A 264 -13.08 -19.38 -18.29
C PHE A 264 -11.96 -19.67 -17.29
N LEU A 265 -11.10 -20.68 -17.50
CA LEU A 265 -10.03 -21.04 -16.56
C LEU A 265 -9.09 -19.86 -16.30
N ALA A 266 -8.64 -19.21 -17.37
CA ALA A 266 -7.81 -18.01 -17.26
C ALA A 266 -8.55 -16.89 -16.52
N SER A 267 -9.86 -16.76 -16.74
CA SER A 267 -10.69 -15.76 -16.09
C SER A 267 -10.78 -15.96 -14.58
N VAL A 268 -10.90 -17.21 -14.12
CA VAL A 268 -10.90 -17.54 -12.69
C VAL A 268 -9.53 -17.26 -12.07
N ILE A 269 -8.44 -17.60 -12.75
CA ILE A 269 -7.07 -17.34 -12.26
C ILE A 269 -6.82 -15.83 -12.12
N ILE A 270 -7.21 -15.04 -13.11
CA ILE A 270 -7.04 -13.58 -13.10
C ILE A 270 -7.88 -12.95 -12.00
N LEU A 271 -9.13 -13.38 -11.82
CA LEU A 271 -9.99 -12.93 -10.73
C LEU A 271 -9.32 -13.11 -9.36
N VAL A 272 -8.71 -14.28 -9.15
CA VAL A 272 -7.97 -14.58 -7.92
C VAL A 272 -6.76 -13.65 -7.78
N LYS A 273 -6.04 -13.35 -8.87
CA LYS A 273 -4.92 -12.39 -8.85
C LYS A 273 -5.37 -10.96 -8.52
N GLU A 274 -6.50 -10.51 -9.05
CA GLU A 274 -7.06 -9.20 -8.73
C GLU A 274 -7.48 -9.11 -7.25
N LEU A 275 -8.11 -10.16 -6.72
CA LEU A 275 -8.47 -10.23 -5.29
C LEU A 275 -7.26 -10.16 -4.35
N GLN A 276 -6.05 -10.52 -4.81
CA GLN A 276 -4.84 -10.44 -3.99
C GLN A 276 -4.41 -9.00 -3.69
N ILE A 277 -4.86 -8.01 -4.47
CA ILE A 277 -4.56 -6.58 -4.27
C ILE A 277 -5.09 -6.11 -2.91
N LEU A 278 -6.16 -6.71 -2.41
CA LEU A 278 -6.71 -6.47 -1.08
C LEU A 278 -5.64 -6.50 0.03
N PHE A 279 -4.69 -7.43 -0.07
CA PHE A 279 -3.66 -7.62 0.97
C PHE A 279 -2.64 -6.47 1.04
N ASP A 280 -2.61 -5.59 0.04
CA ASP A 280 -1.79 -4.38 0.08
C ASP A 280 -2.26 -3.41 1.17
N GLY A 281 -3.53 -3.50 1.61
CA GLY A 281 -4.08 -2.66 2.68
C GLY A 281 -3.35 -2.78 4.02
N ILE A 282 -2.74 -3.93 4.34
CA ILE A 282 -1.85 -4.05 5.52
C ILE A 282 -0.57 -3.23 5.29
N GLY A 283 -0.01 -3.30 4.08
CA GLY A 283 1.16 -2.52 3.67
C GLY A 283 0.94 -1.02 3.81
N GLU A 284 -0.20 -0.54 3.30
CA GLU A 284 -0.64 0.86 3.46
C GLU A 284 -0.74 1.27 4.93
N ALA A 285 -1.28 0.39 5.78
CA ALA A 285 -1.46 0.66 7.20
C ALA A 285 -0.14 0.74 7.98
N ILE A 286 0.82 -0.14 7.69
CA ILE A 286 2.11 -0.16 8.40
C ILE A 286 3.10 0.88 7.89
N SER A 287 3.01 1.28 6.61
CA SER A 287 4.01 2.12 5.94
C SER A 287 4.35 3.40 6.71
N PRO A 288 3.40 4.26 7.07
CA PRO A 288 3.73 5.50 7.76
C PRO A 288 4.08 5.29 9.23
N ILE A 289 3.51 4.28 9.91
CA ILE A 289 3.84 3.99 11.32
C ILE A 289 5.28 3.50 11.41
N LEU A 290 5.62 2.45 10.66
CA LEU A 290 6.97 1.89 10.65
C LEU A 290 8.03 2.90 10.19
N SER A 291 7.72 3.74 9.20
CA SER A 291 8.64 4.81 8.78
C SER A 291 8.99 5.75 9.93
N ILE A 292 8.02 6.10 10.79
CA ILE A 292 8.27 6.95 11.97
C ILE A 292 9.15 6.22 12.98
N TYR A 293 8.79 4.99 13.38
CA TYR A 293 9.56 4.25 14.39
C TYR A 293 10.98 3.88 13.89
N LEU A 294 11.16 3.60 12.61
CA LEU A 294 12.48 3.39 12.01
C LEU A 294 13.29 4.69 11.97
N GLY A 295 12.67 5.82 11.59
CA GLY A 295 13.32 7.13 11.64
C GLY A 295 13.66 7.60 13.06
N GLU A 296 12.95 7.08 14.07
CA GLU A 296 13.26 7.27 15.49
C GLU A 296 14.30 6.27 16.03
N GLU A 297 14.70 5.27 15.24
CA GLU A 297 15.51 4.14 15.73
C GLU A 297 14.86 3.39 16.91
N ASN A 298 13.52 3.49 17.04
CA ASN A 298 12.74 2.80 18.05
C ASN A 298 12.36 1.40 17.55
N TYR A 299 13.33 0.50 17.62
CA TYR A 299 13.20 -0.87 17.13
C TYR A 299 12.23 -1.74 17.95
N GLN A 300 11.96 -1.37 19.21
CA GLN A 300 10.93 -2.04 20.02
C GLN A 300 9.54 -1.75 19.45
N GLY A 301 9.23 -0.48 19.14
CA GLY A 301 7.99 -0.12 18.45
C GLY A 301 7.85 -0.80 17.09
N VAL A 302 8.94 -0.91 16.31
CA VAL A 302 8.95 -1.68 15.05
C VAL A 302 8.55 -3.14 15.28
N HIS A 303 9.08 -3.78 16.34
CA HIS A 303 8.75 -5.17 16.66
C HIS A 303 7.28 -5.37 17.04
N GLU A 304 6.73 -4.44 17.83
CA GLU A 304 5.31 -4.47 18.24
C GLU A 304 4.38 -4.27 17.03
N ILE A 305 4.65 -3.29 16.17
CA ILE A 305 3.87 -3.07 14.94
C ILE A 305 3.95 -4.31 14.05
N TRP A 306 5.14 -4.87 13.86
CA TRP A 306 5.32 -6.09 13.07
C TRP A 306 4.61 -7.32 13.67
N HIS A 307 4.53 -7.39 15.00
CA HIS A 307 3.77 -8.43 15.68
C HIS A 307 2.27 -8.32 15.33
N HIS A 308 1.70 -7.13 15.44
CA HIS A 308 0.32 -6.86 15.06
C HIS A 308 0.07 -7.09 13.56
N ALA A 309 0.97 -6.65 12.69
CA ALA A 309 0.89 -6.86 11.25
C ALA A 309 0.83 -8.35 10.87
N LYS A 310 1.72 -9.17 11.43
CA LYS A 310 1.70 -10.64 11.24
C LYS A 310 0.44 -11.29 11.80
N TRP A 311 -0.09 -10.77 12.90
CA TRP A 311 -1.33 -11.31 13.45
C TRP A 311 -2.52 -11.01 12.54
N THR A 312 -2.64 -9.76 12.08
CA THR A 312 -3.66 -9.36 11.11
C THR A 312 -3.54 -10.13 9.81
N GLU A 313 -2.35 -10.25 9.24
CA GLU A 313 -2.10 -11.00 8.00
C GLU A 313 -2.61 -12.44 8.06
N ARG A 314 -2.38 -13.14 9.18
CA ARG A 314 -2.91 -14.50 9.38
C ARG A 314 -4.43 -14.52 9.49
N VAL A 315 -5.02 -13.56 10.20
CA VAL A 315 -6.46 -13.50 10.39
C VAL A 315 -7.16 -13.15 9.08
N GLU A 316 -6.69 -12.11 8.39
CA GLU A 316 -7.24 -11.63 7.12
C GLU A 316 -7.13 -12.70 6.03
N SER A 317 -5.96 -13.32 5.87
CA SER A 317 -5.78 -14.36 4.85
C SER A 317 -6.67 -15.58 5.07
N VAL A 318 -6.88 -16.00 6.33
CA VAL A 318 -7.82 -17.08 6.67
C VAL A 318 -9.26 -16.66 6.41
N ILE A 319 -9.66 -15.44 6.79
CA ILE A 319 -11.01 -14.93 6.54
C ILE A 319 -11.30 -14.88 5.03
N VAL A 320 -10.42 -14.27 4.24
CA VAL A 320 -10.58 -14.16 2.78
C VAL A 320 -10.62 -15.54 2.13
N THR A 321 -9.73 -16.46 2.54
CA THR A 321 -9.74 -17.85 2.06
C THR A 321 -11.08 -18.53 2.36
N CYS A 322 -11.56 -18.44 3.61
CA CYS A 322 -12.84 -19.04 4.00
C CYS A 322 -14.03 -18.44 3.26
N LEU A 323 -14.05 -17.12 3.06
CA LEU A 323 -15.10 -16.45 2.29
C LEU A 323 -15.12 -16.96 0.84
N ILE A 324 -13.96 -17.07 0.18
CA ILE A 324 -13.91 -17.61 -1.18
C ILE A 324 -14.34 -19.08 -1.21
N LEU A 325 -13.91 -19.92 -0.25
CA LEU A 325 -14.30 -21.33 -0.20
C LEU A 325 -15.82 -21.52 -0.09
N ILE A 326 -16.47 -20.73 0.77
CA ILE A 326 -17.91 -20.77 1.03
C ILE A 326 -18.70 -20.17 -0.14
N PHE A 327 -18.31 -18.99 -0.61
CA PHE A 327 -19.03 -18.24 -1.62
C PHE A 327 -18.57 -18.52 -3.06
N ALA A 328 -17.64 -19.46 -3.29
CA ALA A 328 -17.14 -19.84 -4.61
C ALA A 328 -18.26 -20.00 -5.67
N PRO A 329 -19.35 -20.75 -5.43
CA PRO A 329 -20.42 -20.88 -6.44
C PRO A 329 -21.07 -19.55 -6.81
N TYR A 330 -21.21 -18.62 -5.86
CA TYR A 330 -21.76 -17.30 -6.11
C TYR A 330 -20.79 -16.43 -6.90
N ILE A 331 -19.50 -16.44 -6.52
CA ILE A 331 -18.44 -15.69 -7.23
C ILE A 331 -18.38 -16.13 -8.71
N ILE A 332 -18.34 -17.44 -8.97
CA ILE A 332 -18.31 -18.02 -10.31
C ILE A 332 -19.57 -17.65 -11.12
N LYS A 333 -20.74 -17.61 -10.48
CA LYS A 333 -21.98 -17.19 -11.13
C LYS A 333 -21.96 -15.70 -11.51
N VAL A 334 -21.40 -14.84 -10.66
CA VAL A 334 -21.34 -13.39 -10.91
C VAL A 334 -20.42 -13.05 -12.08
N ILE A 335 -19.34 -13.81 -12.29
CA ILE A 335 -18.46 -13.67 -13.46
C ILE A 335 -19.04 -14.31 -14.74
N GLY A 336 -20.32 -14.67 -14.75
CA GLY A 336 -21.03 -15.09 -15.97
C GLY A 336 -20.80 -16.54 -16.39
N ILE A 337 -20.15 -17.37 -15.56
CA ILE A 337 -19.98 -18.81 -15.82
C ILE A 337 -21.21 -19.52 -15.27
N THR A 338 -22.17 -19.80 -16.15
CA THR A 338 -23.47 -20.39 -15.77
C THR A 338 -23.67 -21.81 -16.28
N ASP A 339 -22.88 -22.27 -17.24
CA ASP A 339 -22.96 -23.67 -17.69
C ASP A 339 -22.60 -24.62 -16.55
N ILE A 340 -23.36 -25.70 -16.38
CA ILE A 340 -23.24 -26.61 -15.23
C ILE A 340 -21.86 -27.26 -15.17
N GLN A 341 -21.30 -27.66 -16.31
CA GLN A 341 -20.00 -28.34 -16.35
C GLN A 341 -18.87 -27.34 -16.11
N SER A 342 -18.87 -26.21 -16.82
CA SER A 342 -17.88 -25.15 -16.63
C SER A 342 -17.89 -24.59 -15.21
N ALA A 343 -19.08 -24.35 -14.64
CA ALA A 343 -19.23 -23.83 -13.29
C ALA A 343 -18.70 -24.82 -12.23
N HIS A 344 -18.91 -26.13 -12.39
CA HIS A 344 -18.36 -27.11 -11.45
C HIS A 344 -16.82 -27.10 -11.45
N ILE A 345 -16.20 -27.01 -12.63
CA ILE A 345 -14.74 -26.93 -12.78
C ILE A 345 -14.23 -25.62 -12.17
N ALA A 346 -14.84 -24.48 -12.54
CA ALA A 346 -14.46 -23.16 -12.06
C ALA A 346 -14.59 -23.03 -10.53
N VAL A 347 -15.63 -23.61 -9.92
CA VAL A 347 -15.81 -23.64 -8.46
C VAL A 347 -14.71 -24.46 -7.79
N THR A 348 -14.31 -25.57 -8.40
CA THR A 348 -13.21 -26.38 -7.86
C THR A 348 -11.88 -25.64 -7.99
N GLU A 349 -11.64 -24.98 -9.12
CA GLU A 349 -10.46 -24.18 -9.38
C GLU A 349 -10.30 -23.03 -8.40
N ILE A 350 -11.31 -22.17 -8.24
CA ILE A 350 -11.23 -21.02 -7.34
C ILE A 350 -11.01 -21.45 -5.89
N ARG A 351 -11.57 -22.60 -5.47
CA ARG A 351 -11.37 -23.17 -4.13
C ARG A 351 -9.93 -23.65 -3.91
N ILE A 352 -9.31 -24.24 -4.93
CA ILE A 352 -7.90 -24.64 -4.84
C ILE A 352 -7.02 -23.40 -4.81
N LEU A 353 -7.25 -22.45 -5.72
CA LEU A 353 -6.49 -21.20 -5.78
C LEU A 353 -6.61 -20.37 -4.51
N SER A 354 -7.77 -20.35 -3.85
CA SER A 354 -7.95 -19.56 -2.62
C SER A 354 -7.05 -20.01 -1.48
N LEU A 355 -6.60 -21.27 -1.46
CA LEU A 355 -5.65 -21.74 -0.43
C LEU A 355 -4.28 -21.06 -0.54
N SER A 356 -3.95 -20.49 -1.69
CA SER A 356 -2.71 -19.76 -1.92
C SER A 356 -2.67 -18.40 -1.19
N MET A 357 -3.84 -17.85 -0.85
CA MET A 357 -4.02 -16.53 -0.22
C MET A 357 -3.27 -16.40 1.11
N ILE A 358 -3.16 -17.50 1.86
CA ILE A 358 -2.43 -17.56 3.14
C ILE A 358 -0.99 -17.09 2.96
N PHE A 359 -0.29 -17.61 1.94
CA PHE A 359 1.10 -17.22 1.69
C PHE A 359 1.20 -15.93 0.88
N THR A 360 0.22 -15.64 0.03
CA THR A 360 0.22 -14.38 -0.72
C THR A 360 0.13 -13.17 0.20
N CYS A 361 -0.75 -13.18 1.20
CA CYS A 361 -0.86 -12.08 2.17
C CYS A 361 0.48 -11.85 2.89
N ARG A 362 1.16 -12.92 3.30
CA ARG A 362 2.50 -12.87 3.87
C ARG A 362 3.54 -12.24 2.94
N LEU A 363 3.50 -12.58 1.64
CA LEU A 363 4.42 -12.04 0.64
C LEU A 363 4.19 -10.54 0.39
N TYR A 364 2.93 -10.07 0.38
CA TYR A 364 2.60 -8.64 0.31
C TYR A 364 3.11 -7.86 1.53
N LEU A 365 2.94 -8.43 2.73
CA LEU A 365 3.46 -7.84 3.96
C LEU A 365 4.99 -7.73 3.95
N ASP A 366 5.69 -8.79 3.53
CA ASP A 366 7.16 -8.80 3.44
C ASP A 366 7.68 -7.83 2.36
N SER A 367 7.04 -7.76 1.18
CA SER A 367 7.43 -6.79 0.14
C SER A 367 7.26 -5.35 0.61
N SER A 368 6.13 -5.04 1.26
CA SER A 368 5.85 -3.71 1.83
C SER A 368 6.89 -3.31 2.86
N TYR A 369 7.25 -4.22 3.77
CA TYR A 369 8.26 -3.97 4.79
C TYR A 369 9.65 -3.66 4.19
N TYR A 370 10.06 -4.40 3.15
CA TYR A 370 11.36 -4.22 2.53
C TYR A 370 11.51 -2.92 1.75
N ILE A 371 10.40 -2.29 1.35
CA ILE A 371 10.40 -0.92 0.85
C ILE A 371 10.78 0.03 1.98
N ILE A 372 10.11 -0.09 3.12
CA ILE A 372 10.25 0.83 4.26
C ILE A 372 11.69 0.82 4.80
N VAL A 373 12.35 -0.34 4.84
CA VAL A 373 13.76 -0.45 5.28
C VAL A 373 14.81 -0.19 4.18
N ASP A 374 14.42 0.41 3.04
CA ASP A 374 15.26 0.72 1.87
C ASP A 374 16.01 -0.52 1.32
N LYS A 375 15.39 -1.71 1.41
CA LYS A 375 15.83 -2.97 0.77
C LYS A 375 15.05 -3.20 -0.53
N ILE A 376 14.92 -2.15 -1.34
CA ILE A 376 14.15 -2.09 -2.60
C ILE A 376 14.34 -3.33 -3.49
N PRO A 377 15.57 -3.81 -3.80
CA PRO A 377 15.76 -4.97 -4.67
C PRO A 377 15.14 -6.26 -4.10
N LEU A 378 15.09 -6.38 -2.77
CA LEU A 378 14.46 -7.53 -2.10
C LEU A 378 12.94 -7.47 -2.20
N GLY A 379 12.35 -6.27 -2.08
CA GLY A 379 10.93 -6.05 -2.34
C GLY A 379 10.54 -6.46 -3.75
N VAL A 380 11.25 -5.96 -4.77
CA VAL A 380 11.02 -6.32 -6.19
C VAL A 380 11.20 -7.82 -6.43
N LEU A 381 12.22 -8.44 -5.81
CA LEU A 381 12.44 -9.89 -5.92
C LEU A 381 11.24 -10.69 -5.39
N ILE A 382 10.63 -10.26 -4.28
CA ILE A 382 9.45 -10.94 -3.71
C ILE A 382 8.25 -10.82 -4.62
N CYS A 383 7.98 -9.64 -5.19
CA CYS A 383 6.93 -9.47 -6.19
C CYS A 383 7.17 -10.39 -7.39
N ALA A 384 8.42 -10.46 -7.87
CA ALA A 384 8.80 -11.34 -8.99
C ALA A 384 8.59 -12.83 -8.67
N LEU A 385 8.99 -13.29 -7.48
CA LEU A 385 8.80 -14.67 -7.03
C LEU A 385 7.30 -15.02 -6.94
N ARG A 386 6.53 -14.16 -6.27
CA ARG A 386 5.08 -14.29 -6.03
C ARG A 386 4.29 -14.44 -7.32
N ASP A 387 4.58 -13.60 -8.31
CA ASP A 387 3.72 -13.45 -9.48
C ASP A 387 4.25 -14.13 -10.74
N VAL A 388 5.57 -14.27 -10.94
CA VAL A 388 6.11 -14.73 -12.23
C VAL A 388 7.09 -15.89 -12.07
N VAL A 389 8.19 -15.66 -11.35
CA VAL A 389 9.39 -16.53 -11.35
C VAL A 389 9.08 -17.93 -10.83
N VAL A 390 8.19 -18.06 -9.84
CA VAL A 390 7.79 -19.37 -9.29
C VAL A 390 6.42 -19.80 -9.84
N ALA A 391 5.50 -18.85 -9.99
CA ALA A 391 4.12 -19.12 -10.39
C ALA A 391 4.02 -19.73 -11.80
N LEU A 392 4.72 -19.18 -12.80
CA LEU A 392 4.61 -19.68 -14.17
C LEU A 392 5.25 -21.06 -14.37
N PRO A 393 6.49 -21.34 -13.89
CA PRO A 393 7.08 -22.66 -14.04
C PRO A 393 6.25 -23.75 -13.34
N LEU A 394 5.73 -23.49 -12.14
CA LEU A 394 4.89 -24.47 -11.46
C LEU A 394 3.52 -24.66 -12.12
N ALA A 395 2.93 -23.63 -12.73
CA ALA A 395 1.74 -23.80 -13.55
C ALA A 395 2.00 -24.76 -14.72
N ILE A 396 3.13 -24.58 -15.43
CA ILE A 396 3.51 -25.42 -16.58
C ILE A 396 3.84 -26.86 -16.14
N ILE A 397 4.70 -27.01 -15.14
CA ILE A 397 5.10 -28.33 -14.60
C ILE A 397 3.88 -29.05 -14.04
N GLY A 398 3.04 -28.34 -13.28
CA GLY A 398 1.79 -28.86 -12.75
C GLY A 398 0.86 -29.34 -13.85
N ASN A 399 0.71 -28.56 -14.93
CA ASN A 399 -0.09 -28.96 -16.09
C ASN A 399 0.42 -30.25 -16.74
N TRP A 400 1.74 -30.42 -16.90
CA TRP A 400 2.30 -31.64 -17.47
C TRP A 400 2.08 -32.89 -16.60
N ILE A 401 2.05 -32.73 -15.28
CA ILE A 401 1.89 -33.85 -14.35
C ILE A 401 0.42 -34.23 -14.17
N GLY A 402 -0.47 -33.24 -14.06
CA GLY A 402 -1.85 -33.43 -13.61
C GLY A 402 -2.92 -32.72 -14.45
N GLY A 403 -2.57 -32.25 -15.65
CA GLY A 403 -3.48 -31.49 -16.52
C GLY A 403 -4.00 -30.22 -15.82
N LEU A 404 -5.28 -29.91 -16.04
CA LEU A 404 -5.97 -28.74 -15.47
C LEU A 404 -5.78 -28.60 -13.96
N TYR A 405 -6.13 -29.63 -13.19
CA TYR A 405 -5.99 -29.57 -11.74
C TYR A 405 -4.52 -29.46 -11.32
N GLY A 406 -3.61 -30.10 -12.07
CA GLY A 406 -2.17 -29.94 -11.85
C GLY A 406 -1.70 -28.50 -12.07
N MET A 407 -2.19 -27.80 -13.11
CA MET A 407 -1.87 -26.39 -13.36
C MET A 407 -2.31 -25.51 -12.19
N VAL A 408 -3.56 -25.68 -11.76
CA VAL A 408 -4.17 -24.89 -10.67
C VAL A 408 -3.46 -25.15 -9.34
N ILE A 409 -3.17 -26.42 -9.03
CA ILE A 409 -2.39 -26.80 -7.85
C ILE A 409 -0.96 -26.23 -7.93
N GLY A 410 -0.35 -26.22 -9.12
CA GLY A 410 0.96 -25.61 -9.35
C GLY A 410 0.98 -24.12 -9.01
N ILE A 411 -0.02 -23.36 -9.47
CA ILE A 411 -0.19 -21.94 -9.12
C ILE A 411 -0.41 -21.77 -7.61
N MET A 412 -1.23 -22.64 -7.00
CA MET A 412 -1.48 -22.61 -5.55
C MET A 412 -0.20 -22.85 -4.74
N LEU A 413 0.61 -23.85 -5.12
CA LEU A 413 1.87 -24.20 -4.46
C LEU A 413 3.00 -23.19 -4.73
N ALA A 414 2.86 -22.34 -5.75
CA ALA A 414 3.86 -21.31 -6.03
C ALA A 414 3.99 -20.28 -4.91
N GLN A 415 2.90 -19.97 -4.20
CA GLN A 415 2.92 -18.99 -3.12
C GLN A 415 3.72 -19.48 -1.90
N PRO A 416 3.47 -20.69 -1.34
CA PRO A 416 4.31 -21.23 -0.26
C PRO A 416 5.77 -21.44 -0.70
N LEU A 417 6.01 -21.87 -1.95
CA LEU A 417 7.38 -22.03 -2.44
C LEU A 417 8.10 -20.69 -2.59
N SER A 418 7.43 -19.65 -3.08
CA SER A 418 7.97 -18.28 -3.16
C SER A 418 8.34 -17.75 -1.79
N TYR A 419 7.50 -17.98 -0.79
CA TYR A 419 7.79 -17.63 0.60
C TYR A 419 8.99 -18.41 1.14
N LEU A 420 9.09 -19.71 0.87
CA LEU A 420 10.25 -20.50 1.29
C LEU A 420 11.54 -19.98 0.65
N ILE A 421 11.52 -19.69 -0.65
CA ILE A 421 12.67 -19.15 -1.40
C ILE A 421 13.07 -17.78 -0.85
N SER A 422 12.11 -16.89 -0.55
CA SER A 422 12.42 -15.56 0.00
C SER A 422 13.06 -15.65 1.38
N VAL A 423 12.54 -16.51 2.26
CA VAL A 423 13.13 -16.79 3.58
C VAL A 423 14.54 -17.35 3.45
N MET A 424 14.74 -18.37 2.61
CA MET A 424 16.04 -19.00 2.40
C MET A 424 17.05 -18.01 1.83
N TYR A 425 16.64 -17.18 0.87
CA TYR A 425 17.50 -16.15 0.29
C TYR A 425 17.98 -15.15 1.33
N VAL A 426 17.07 -14.64 2.18
CA VAL A 426 17.44 -13.71 3.25
C VAL A 426 18.36 -14.38 4.27
N TRP A 427 18.08 -15.63 4.66
CA TRP A 427 18.93 -16.39 5.57
C TRP A 427 20.34 -16.63 5.02
N MET A 428 20.47 -16.98 3.74
CA MET A 428 21.77 -17.25 3.11
C MET A 428 22.58 -15.96 2.88
N ARG A 429 21.93 -14.88 2.45
CA ARG A 429 22.62 -13.63 2.08
C ARG A 429 22.88 -12.71 3.27
N TYR A 430 21.95 -12.64 4.21
CA TYR A 430 21.98 -11.68 5.32
C TYR A 430 22.05 -12.36 6.69
N GLY A 431 21.96 -13.68 6.77
CA GLY A 431 21.97 -14.40 8.04
C GLY A 431 20.59 -14.50 8.67
N LYS A 432 20.38 -15.56 9.47
CA LYS A 432 19.08 -15.91 10.07
C LYS A 432 18.55 -14.83 11.02
N GLU A 433 19.43 -14.11 11.70
CA GLU A 433 19.05 -13.08 12.69
C GLU A 433 18.42 -11.83 12.05
N ASN A 434 18.66 -11.62 10.75
CA ASN A 434 18.15 -10.47 10.01
C ASN A 434 16.79 -10.72 9.36
N TYR A 435 16.26 -11.95 9.38
CA TYR A 435 14.91 -12.21 8.87
C TYR A 435 13.84 -12.07 9.97
N PRO A 436 12.70 -11.41 9.72
CA PRO A 436 12.36 -10.58 8.56
C PRO A 436 12.74 -9.10 8.73
N LEU A 437 13.17 -8.66 9.92
CA LEU A 437 13.18 -7.24 10.24
C LEU A 437 14.46 -6.48 9.84
N PHE A 438 15.56 -7.16 9.51
CA PHE A 438 16.89 -6.55 9.35
C PHE A 438 17.37 -5.74 10.56
N ILE A 439 16.83 -6.03 11.75
CA ILE A 439 17.22 -5.44 13.02
C ILE A 439 18.01 -6.51 13.78
N ALA A 440 19.30 -6.28 14.03
CA ALA A 440 20.11 -7.16 14.86
C ALA A 440 19.58 -7.12 16.32
N GLY A 441 18.72 -8.08 16.67
CA GLY A 441 17.83 -8.07 17.83
C GLY A 441 18.46 -8.20 19.22
N LYS A 442 19.71 -7.75 19.43
CA LYS A 442 20.34 -7.71 20.77
C LYS A 442 21.08 -6.42 21.11
N GLU A 443 21.57 -5.67 20.13
CA GLU A 443 22.24 -4.37 20.38
C GLU A 443 21.24 -3.21 20.37
N ALA A 444 20.26 -3.24 19.45
CA ALA A 444 19.17 -2.26 19.37
C ALA A 444 18.33 -2.18 20.66
N ALA A 445 17.89 -3.34 21.19
CA ALA A 445 17.10 -3.39 22.42
C ALA A 445 17.88 -2.98 23.69
N LYS A 446 19.22 -2.94 23.63
CA LYS A 446 20.04 -2.43 24.75
C LYS A 446 20.12 -0.90 24.75
N LYS A 447 19.84 -0.26 23.62
CA LYS A 447 19.94 1.19 23.43
C LYS A 447 18.61 1.93 23.53
N SER A 448 17.49 1.24 23.72
CA SER A 448 16.19 1.87 23.96
C SER A 448 15.50 1.34 25.23
N LEU A 449 14.77 2.23 25.92
CA LEU A 449 13.71 1.85 26.86
C LEU A 449 12.37 2.23 26.24
N PHE A 450 11.38 1.37 26.35
CA PHE A 450 10.07 1.55 25.76
C PHE A 450 8.98 1.18 26.75
N TYR A 451 8.07 2.10 27.01
CA TYR A 451 6.94 1.90 27.93
C TYR A 451 5.66 2.42 27.32
N GLU A 452 4.62 1.60 27.32
CA GLU A 452 3.26 2.01 27.01
C GLU A 452 2.44 2.03 28.28
N LEU A 453 1.59 3.05 28.43
CA LEU A 453 0.72 3.19 29.58
C LEU A 453 -0.62 3.82 29.20
N GLU A 454 -1.65 3.37 29.91
CA GLU A 454 -2.87 4.14 30.07
C GLU A 454 -2.62 5.23 31.11
N LEU A 455 -2.92 6.48 30.77
CA LEU A 455 -2.62 7.62 31.63
C LEU A 455 -3.54 7.64 32.85
N ASN A 456 -2.95 7.35 34.00
CA ASN A 456 -3.48 7.65 35.32
C ASN A 456 -2.30 7.94 36.26
N PRO A 457 -2.51 8.63 37.39
CA PRO A 457 -1.41 9.06 38.26
C PRO A 457 -0.53 7.90 38.73
N GLN A 458 -1.14 6.74 39.03
CA GLN A 458 -0.42 5.55 39.48
C GLN A 458 0.53 4.98 38.41
N ASN A 459 0.05 4.89 37.17
CA ASN A 459 0.81 4.39 36.02
C ASN A 459 1.92 5.37 35.64
N VAL A 460 1.68 6.69 35.73
CA VAL A 460 2.72 7.71 35.49
C VAL A 460 3.87 7.54 36.48
N ILE A 461 3.57 7.46 37.78
CA ILE A 461 4.57 7.26 38.83
C ILE A 461 5.32 5.93 38.63
N THR A 462 4.59 4.85 38.33
CA THR A 462 5.18 3.52 38.11
C THR A 462 6.14 3.52 36.92
N THR A 463 5.73 4.12 35.79
CA THR A 463 6.56 4.22 34.58
C THR A 463 7.79 5.10 34.83
N ARG A 464 7.63 6.25 35.48
CA ARG A 464 8.72 7.13 35.91
C ARG A 464 9.76 6.36 36.75
N ASP A 465 9.32 5.61 37.76
CA ASP A 465 10.21 4.87 38.66
C ASP A 465 10.90 3.68 37.97
N ASN A 466 10.21 3.03 37.03
CA ASN A 466 10.79 1.97 36.21
C ASN A 466 11.91 2.53 35.31
N ILE A 467 11.66 3.67 34.67
CA ILE A 467 12.64 4.37 33.85
C ILE A 467 13.84 4.80 34.68
N GLY A 468 13.61 5.40 35.85
CA GLY A 468 14.68 5.84 36.75
C GLY A 468 15.61 4.69 37.15
N ARG A 469 15.04 3.54 37.55
CA ARG A 469 15.81 2.32 37.86
C ARG A 469 16.58 1.79 36.66
N ALA A 470 15.96 1.77 35.48
CA ALA A 470 16.61 1.29 34.27
C ALA A 470 17.78 2.18 33.83
N LEU A 471 17.69 3.50 34.05
CA LEU A 471 18.79 4.44 33.79
C LEU A 471 19.91 4.31 34.84
N GLU A 472 19.56 4.05 36.10
CA GLU A 472 20.53 3.78 37.17
C GLU A 472 21.34 2.51 36.90
N GLU A 473 20.68 1.42 36.49
CA GLU A 473 21.33 0.16 36.08
C GLU A 473 22.30 0.35 34.90
N LYS A 474 22.07 1.36 34.06
CA LYS A 474 22.92 1.71 32.92
C LYS A 474 24.02 2.74 33.23
N GLY A 475 24.12 3.18 34.48
CA GLY A 475 25.22 4.03 34.95
C GLY A 475 25.07 5.53 34.67
N TYR A 476 23.86 6.02 34.37
CA TYR A 476 23.62 7.46 34.24
C TYR A 476 23.72 8.17 35.61
N THR A 477 24.10 9.45 35.59
CA THR A 477 24.23 10.23 36.83
C THR A 477 22.86 10.52 37.44
N LYS A 478 22.81 10.64 38.78
CA LYS A 478 21.56 10.98 39.49
C LYS A 478 20.92 12.28 39.02
N ASP A 479 21.72 13.25 38.58
CA ASP A 479 21.22 14.52 38.04
C ASP A 479 20.41 14.31 36.75
N ILE A 480 20.96 13.55 35.78
CA ILE A 480 20.27 13.21 34.53
C ILE A 480 19.01 12.39 34.82
N ILE A 481 19.10 11.40 35.70
CA ILE A 481 17.98 10.54 36.07
C ILE A 481 16.82 11.37 36.66
N ASN A 482 17.11 12.25 37.61
CA ASN A 482 16.10 13.11 38.23
C ASN A 482 15.45 14.05 37.21
N LYS A 483 16.24 14.63 36.31
CA LYS A 483 15.73 15.48 35.22
C LYS A 483 14.79 14.73 34.29
N VAL A 484 15.17 13.52 33.86
CA VAL A 484 14.33 12.66 33.01
C VAL A 484 13.03 12.29 33.73
N MET A 485 13.12 11.83 34.98
CA MET A 485 11.95 11.44 35.77
C MET A 485 10.97 12.59 35.96
N LEU A 486 11.47 13.78 36.31
CA LEU A 486 10.64 14.97 36.49
C LEU A 486 9.98 15.39 35.17
N LEU A 487 10.73 15.36 34.06
CA LEU A 487 10.21 15.71 32.75
C LEU A 487 9.10 14.75 32.29
N ILE A 488 9.27 13.45 32.51
CA ILE A 488 8.24 12.44 32.22
C ILE A 488 7.00 12.67 33.06
N GLU A 489 7.16 12.82 34.38
CA GLU A 489 6.05 12.99 35.30
C GLU A 489 5.24 14.24 34.98
N GLU A 490 5.89 15.39 34.85
CA GLU A 490 5.17 16.63 34.57
C GLU A 490 4.52 16.61 33.19
N THR A 491 5.21 16.10 32.16
CA THR A 491 4.63 16.02 30.81
C THR A 491 3.41 15.11 30.78
N LEU A 492 3.49 13.90 31.35
CA LEU A 492 2.38 12.95 31.36
C LEU A 492 1.22 13.42 32.26
N MET A 493 1.51 14.04 33.41
CA MET A 493 0.48 14.62 34.27
C MET A 493 -0.21 15.82 33.62
N MET A 494 0.52 16.64 32.86
CA MET A 494 -0.08 17.73 32.09
C MET A 494 -0.99 17.20 30.97
N ILE A 495 -0.58 16.14 30.27
CA ILE A 495 -1.44 15.47 29.28
C ILE A 495 -2.73 15.00 29.95
N LEU A 496 -2.64 14.37 31.12
CA LEU A 496 -3.79 13.91 31.88
C LEU A 496 -4.72 15.06 32.30
N GLU A 497 -4.16 16.17 32.81
CA GLU A 497 -4.93 17.35 33.23
C GLU A 497 -5.67 18.00 32.06
N ASN A 498 -5.06 18.00 30.87
CA ASN A 498 -5.70 18.52 29.65
C ASN A 498 -6.78 17.59 29.09
N ASN A 499 -6.91 16.36 29.60
CA ASN A 499 -7.83 15.33 29.08
C ASN A 499 -8.69 14.70 30.20
N PRO A 500 -9.47 15.50 30.97
CA PRO A 500 -10.16 15.01 32.18
C PRO A 500 -11.24 13.94 31.91
N GLU A 501 -11.84 13.94 30.72
CA GLU A 501 -12.93 13.03 30.34
C GLU A 501 -12.53 11.97 29.30
N LYS A 502 -11.25 11.95 28.90
CA LYS A 502 -10.74 11.04 27.86
C LYS A 502 -9.72 10.09 28.46
N LEU A 503 -9.92 8.79 28.23
CA LEU A 503 -8.87 7.80 28.49
C LEU A 503 -7.77 8.00 27.45
N VAL A 504 -6.60 8.45 27.88
CA VAL A 504 -5.45 8.73 27.02
C VAL A 504 -4.45 7.58 27.12
N LEU A 505 -4.01 7.08 25.97
CA LEU A 505 -2.91 6.14 25.85
C LEU A 505 -1.65 6.93 25.51
N ALA A 506 -0.56 6.61 26.21
CA ALA A 506 0.73 7.24 25.99
C ALA A 506 1.83 6.21 25.79
N GLU A 507 2.85 6.63 25.06
CA GLU A 507 4.12 5.94 24.89
C GLU A 507 5.24 6.83 25.41
N CYS A 508 6.17 6.23 26.16
CA CYS A 508 7.40 6.85 26.59
C CYS A 508 8.58 6.00 26.09
N SER A 509 9.38 6.58 25.20
CA SER A 509 10.52 5.95 24.57
C SER A 509 11.79 6.74 24.91
N ILE A 510 12.81 6.07 25.43
CA ILE A 510 14.11 6.67 25.74
C ILE A 510 15.17 6.00 24.89
N LEU A 511 15.84 6.79 24.05
CA LEU A 511 16.94 6.36 23.20
C LEU A 511 18.26 6.81 23.85
N MET A 512 19.15 5.85 24.03
CA MET A 512 20.43 5.99 24.72
C MET A 512 21.56 5.76 23.71
N ASP A 513 21.88 6.79 22.94
CA ASP A 513 23.06 6.85 22.06
C ASP A 513 24.05 7.91 22.58
N ASP A 514 24.60 8.76 21.72
CA ASP A 514 25.54 9.83 22.10
C ASP A 514 24.89 10.92 22.98
N SER A 515 23.57 11.08 22.89
CA SER A 515 22.72 11.92 23.74
C SER A 515 21.48 11.13 24.19
N LEU A 516 20.94 11.44 25.37
CA LEU A 516 19.73 10.79 25.87
C LEU A 516 18.51 11.48 25.24
N LYS A 517 17.76 10.79 24.40
CA LYS A 517 16.54 11.34 23.78
C LYS A 517 15.31 10.72 24.41
N LEU A 518 14.44 11.55 24.95
CA LEU A 518 13.13 11.17 25.45
C LEU A 518 12.07 11.55 24.41
N ILE A 519 11.26 10.57 24.01
CA ILE A 519 10.14 10.72 23.09
C ILE A 519 8.88 10.33 23.85
N ILE A 520 7.96 11.27 24.00
CA ILE A 520 6.63 11.05 24.59
C ILE A 520 5.59 11.22 23.49
N LYS A 521 4.76 10.20 23.29
CA LYS A 521 3.62 10.26 22.37
C LYS A 521 2.33 10.03 23.14
N ASP A 522 1.27 10.73 22.77
CA ASP A 522 -0.06 10.55 23.37
C ASP A 522 -1.18 10.81 22.35
N ASP A 523 -2.29 10.10 22.53
CA ASP A 523 -3.50 10.27 21.71
C ASP A 523 -4.47 11.30 22.31
N GLY A 524 -4.01 12.18 23.20
CA GLY A 524 -4.81 13.22 23.86
C GLY A 524 -5.20 14.37 22.93
N ILE A 525 -5.79 15.42 23.50
CA ILE A 525 -5.99 16.69 22.81
C ILE A 525 -4.64 17.22 22.34
N ILE A 526 -4.58 17.73 21.10
CA ILE A 526 -3.34 18.26 20.53
C ILE A 526 -2.89 19.49 21.30
N PHE A 527 -1.64 19.51 21.76
CA PHE A 527 -1.00 20.69 22.36
C PHE A 527 0.46 20.75 21.96
N ASP A 528 0.92 21.93 21.53
CA ASP A 528 2.29 22.14 21.09
C ASP A 528 3.14 22.66 22.24
N LEU A 529 3.92 21.78 22.87
CA LEU A 529 4.81 22.14 23.96
C LEU A 529 5.94 23.11 23.56
N THR A 530 6.20 23.34 22.27
CA THR A 530 7.20 24.30 21.77
C THR A 530 6.64 25.69 21.48
N ASP A 531 5.32 25.89 21.57
CA ASP A 531 4.68 27.17 21.30
C ASP A 531 5.00 28.21 22.41
N SER A 532 5.69 29.29 22.05
CA SER A 532 6.03 30.40 22.95
C SER A 532 4.81 31.21 23.40
N ASP A 533 3.72 31.19 22.61
CA ASP A 533 2.48 31.92 22.85
C ASP A 533 1.43 31.07 23.60
N MET A 534 1.77 29.83 23.97
CA MET A 534 0.90 29.01 24.79
C MET A 534 0.60 29.77 26.08
N LYS A 535 -0.67 30.13 26.30
CA LYS A 535 -1.10 30.68 27.60
C LYS A 535 -0.76 29.62 28.65
N LEU A 536 0.28 29.89 29.44
CA LEU A 536 0.71 29.07 30.57
C LEU A 536 -0.39 29.10 31.64
N CYS A 537 -1.44 28.31 31.42
CA CYS A 537 -2.65 28.31 32.24
C CYS A 537 -2.47 27.50 33.54
N SER A 538 -1.36 26.77 33.71
CA SER A 538 -1.08 25.97 34.90
C SER A 538 0.39 26.04 35.32
N LEU A 539 0.65 25.82 36.61
CA LEU A 539 1.99 25.75 37.19
C LEU A 539 2.85 24.68 36.51
N ARG A 540 2.25 23.56 36.08
CA ARG A 540 2.97 22.49 35.37
C ARG A 540 3.45 22.92 34.00
N SER A 541 2.62 23.63 33.22
CA SER A 541 3.05 24.13 31.92
C SER A 541 4.27 25.06 32.05
N TYR A 542 4.31 25.87 33.11
CA TYR A 542 5.46 26.72 33.43
C TYR A 542 6.71 25.92 33.82
N ILE A 543 6.53 24.88 34.63
CA ILE A 543 7.61 23.96 35.02
C ILE A 543 8.16 23.23 33.80
N ILE A 544 7.32 22.69 32.91
CA ILE A 544 7.76 21.97 31.71
C ILE A 544 8.44 22.91 30.72
N SER A 545 7.95 24.14 30.54
CA SER A 545 8.60 25.15 29.69
C SER A 545 10.01 25.48 30.20
N ASN A 546 10.15 25.81 31.49
CA ASN A 546 11.46 26.08 32.11
C ASN A 546 12.39 24.86 32.14
N LEU A 547 11.86 23.67 32.47
CA LEU A 547 12.64 22.44 32.47
C LEU A 547 13.11 22.10 31.07
N ALA A 548 12.25 22.20 30.06
CA ALA A 548 12.63 21.92 28.70
C ALA A 548 13.68 22.90 28.18
N GLU A 549 13.58 24.20 28.50
CA GLU A 549 14.60 25.20 28.14
C GLU A 549 15.95 24.97 28.84
N ASN A 550 15.95 24.51 30.10
CA ASN A 550 17.18 24.32 30.88
C ASN A 550 17.81 22.93 30.72
N ILE A 551 17.03 21.91 30.36
CA ILE A 551 17.45 20.50 30.28
C ILE A 551 17.63 20.05 28.84
N SER A 552 16.87 20.62 27.91
CA SER A 552 16.91 20.23 26.51
C SER A 552 17.32 21.38 25.60
N PRO A 553 18.56 21.40 25.08
CA PRO A 553 18.98 22.42 24.11
C PRO A 553 18.18 22.36 22.80
N ARG A 554 17.39 21.29 22.57
CA ARG A 554 16.54 21.14 21.39
C ARG A 554 15.25 20.40 21.76
N LYS A 555 14.19 21.18 22.02
CA LYS A 555 12.82 20.69 22.14
C LYS A 555 12.15 20.69 20.77
N MET A 556 11.50 19.59 20.40
CA MET A 556 10.76 19.52 19.15
C MET A 556 9.38 18.92 19.41
N HIS A 557 8.33 19.62 18.97
CA HIS A 557 6.99 19.07 18.86
C HIS A 557 6.71 18.81 17.38
N PHE A 558 6.17 17.63 17.08
CA PHE A 558 5.69 17.31 15.75
C PHE A 558 4.29 16.72 15.85
N LEU A 559 3.40 17.12 14.97
CA LEU A 559 2.14 16.44 14.78
C LEU A 559 2.37 15.38 13.70
N ALA A 560 2.38 14.11 14.09
CA ALA A 560 2.53 12.99 13.18
C ALA A 560 1.37 12.02 13.41
N LEU A 561 0.66 11.65 12.35
CA LEU A 561 -0.47 10.70 12.41
C LEU A 561 -1.54 11.04 13.47
N SER A 562 -1.83 12.33 13.67
CA SER A 562 -2.86 12.82 14.60
C SER A 562 -2.62 12.52 16.09
N TYR A 563 -1.37 12.33 16.51
CA TYR A 563 -0.99 12.27 17.92
C TYR A 563 0.06 13.32 18.27
N ASN A 564 0.11 13.70 19.55
CA ASN A 564 1.16 14.55 20.08
C ASN A 564 2.48 13.78 20.08
N ARG A 565 3.55 14.37 19.56
CA ARG A 565 4.90 13.80 19.64
C ARG A 565 5.86 14.85 20.19
N ASN A 566 6.27 14.64 21.43
CA ASN A 566 7.15 15.52 22.17
C ASN A 566 8.53 14.87 22.29
N VAL A 567 9.55 15.53 21.73
CA VAL A 567 10.94 15.05 21.76
C VAL A 567 11.79 16.00 22.58
N PHE A 568 12.53 15.43 23.52
CA PHE A 568 13.46 16.13 24.40
C PHE A 568 14.83 15.47 24.29
N GLU A 569 15.82 16.21 23.80
CA GLU A 569 17.22 15.79 23.79
C GLU A 569 17.90 16.27 25.08
N ILE A 570 18.41 15.37 25.90
CA ILE A 570 18.93 15.63 27.25
C ILE A 570 20.46 15.42 27.21
N LYS A 571 21.21 16.44 27.65
CA LYS A 571 22.67 16.44 27.69
C LYS A 571 23.21 16.29 29.11
#